data_AF-A0A2T6DI30-F1
#
_entry.id   AF-A0A2T6DI30-F1
#
_cell.length_a   1.000
_cell.length_b   1.000
_cell.length_c   1.000
_cell.angle_alpha   90.00
_cell.angle_beta   90.00
_cell.angle_gamma   90.00
#
_symmetry.space_group_name_H-M   'P 1'
#
loop_
_entity.id
_entity.type
_entity.pdbx_description
1 polymer ?
#
loop_
_entity_poly.entity_id
_entity_poly.type
_entity_poly.pdbx_seq_one_letter_code
_entity_poly.pdbx_strand_id
1 'polypeptide(L)'
;MVEGRAGDGARQRLGLAGTVFVRPSWLDDVRARGRPYLPADLVRRWLAGERPVLTPDEIRENGLRENLTVFFVCNALANRNLTDELRLAVNAEWSEVLYGLRSCSIDSMWIEVYGAKARDWIAGCGMRVKDDFARHWAENPSARPGPEEQPFLLGCGRLEARDQPGSHASFLFSRDHPVFGFTVRQQELLLRAVDGATDEDLARSLRVSMSAVKKRWIAIYDKVGAVMPGWLEAADGDATRGAEKRRHLLNHLREHPAELHPVNATRD
;
A
#
# COMPACT_ATOMS: atom_id res chain seq x y z
N MET A 1 9.48 9.56 4.52
CA MET A 1 9.83 11.01 4.49
C MET A 1 11.33 11.06 4.31
N VAL A 2 11.86 11.65 3.23
CA VAL A 2 13.31 11.68 2.99
C VAL A 2 13.85 13.03 3.47
N GLU A 3 14.86 12.98 4.33
CA GLU A 3 15.62 14.17 4.72
C GLU A 3 16.81 14.35 3.77
N GLY A 4 16.95 15.54 3.19
CA GLY A 4 18.07 15.92 2.33
C GLY A 4 18.73 17.21 2.78
N ARG A 5 20.04 17.35 2.49
CA ARG A 5 20.76 18.62 2.60
C ARG A 5 20.73 19.31 1.24
N ALA A 6 20.21 20.54 1.18
CA ALA A 6 20.41 21.40 0.02
C ALA A 6 21.87 21.86 -0.03
N GLY A 7 22.34 22.30 -1.20
CA GLY A 7 23.71 22.75 -1.45
C GLY A 7 24.24 23.87 -0.53
N ASP A 8 23.38 24.49 0.28
CA ASP A 8 23.70 25.56 1.22
C ASP A 8 23.56 25.15 2.71
N GLY A 9 23.51 23.85 3.00
CA GLY A 9 23.52 23.32 4.38
C GLY A 9 22.18 23.36 5.12
N ALA A 10 21.12 23.93 4.53
CA ALA A 10 19.78 23.91 5.09
C ALA A 10 19.13 22.51 4.97
N ARG A 11 18.53 22.02 6.07
CA ARG A 11 17.69 20.81 6.09
C ARG A 11 16.39 21.11 5.33
N GLN A 12 16.16 20.44 4.21
CA GLN A 12 14.89 20.52 3.49
C GLN A 12 14.04 19.29 3.82
N ARG A 13 12.83 19.53 4.34
CA ARG A 13 11.82 18.48 4.51
C ARG A 13 11.06 18.33 3.20
N LEU A 14 11.18 17.17 2.56
CA LEU A 14 10.45 16.87 1.34
C LEU A 14 9.21 16.03 1.67
N GLY A 15 8.01 16.56 1.38
CA GLY A 15 6.80 15.76 1.34
C GLY A 15 6.84 14.86 0.10
N LEU A 16 7.06 13.56 0.30
CA LEU A 16 7.31 12.59 -0.77
C LEU A 16 6.06 12.31 -1.62
N ALA A 17 5.02 11.82 -0.96
CA ALA A 17 3.82 11.32 -1.58
C ALA A 17 2.84 10.98 -0.46
N GLY A 18 1.55 11.21 -0.68
CA GLY A 18 0.49 10.56 0.09
C GLY A 18 -0.10 9.44 -0.75
N THR A 19 -0.41 8.31 -0.13
CA THR A 19 -1.27 7.29 -0.74
C THR A 19 -2.60 7.33 -0.01
N VAL A 20 -3.69 7.46 -0.75
CA VAL A 20 -5.04 7.48 -0.17
C VAL A 20 -5.91 6.45 -0.86
N PHE A 21 -6.80 5.83 -0.08
CA PHE A 21 -7.86 4.99 -0.63
C PHE A 21 -9.08 5.86 -0.91
N VAL A 22 -9.45 6.00 -2.17
CA VAL A 22 -10.55 6.88 -2.58
C VAL A 22 -11.84 6.09 -2.74
N ARG A 23 -12.97 6.78 -2.58
CA ARG A 23 -14.28 6.21 -2.92
C ARG A 23 -14.40 6.07 -4.44
N PRO A 24 -15.01 4.98 -4.95
CA PRO A 24 -15.30 4.82 -6.37
C PRO A 24 -16.08 6.00 -6.95
N SER A 25 -17.06 6.52 -6.21
CA SER A 25 -17.88 7.66 -6.63
C SER A 25 -17.09 8.93 -6.89
N TRP A 26 -15.99 9.16 -6.17
CA TRP A 26 -15.11 10.31 -6.44
C TRP A 26 -14.35 10.11 -7.76
N LEU A 27 -13.82 8.90 -8.01
CA LEU A 27 -13.12 8.60 -9.25
C LEU A 27 -14.05 8.66 -10.47
N ASP A 28 -15.29 8.17 -10.34
CA ASP A 28 -16.29 8.26 -11.42
C ASP A 28 -16.61 9.72 -11.76
N ASP A 29 -16.78 10.57 -10.73
CA ASP A 29 -16.99 12.00 -10.92
C ASP A 29 -15.77 12.69 -11.55
N VAL A 30 -14.56 12.33 -11.15
CA VAL A 30 -13.31 12.81 -11.76
C VAL A 30 -13.27 12.47 -13.25
N ARG A 31 -13.56 11.22 -13.62
CA ARG A 31 -13.58 10.76 -15.01
C ARG A 31 -14.69 11.43 -15.82
N ALA A 32 -15.85 11.65 -15.22
CA ALA A 32 -16.97 12.32 -15.87
C ALA A 32 -16.68 13.80 -16.13
N ARG A 33 -16.03 14.49 -15.18
CA ARG A 33 -15.70 15.92 -15.31
C ARG A 33 -14.50 16.18 -16.21
N GLY A 34 -13.55 15.24 -16.29
CA GLY A 34 -12.34 15.38 -17.10
C GLY A 34 -11.54 16.64 -16.75
N ARG A 35 -11.42 16.96 -15.44
CA ARG A 35 -10.70 18.15 -14.96
C ARG A 35 -9.34 17.75 -14.36
N PRO A 36 -8.27 18.50 -14.66
CA PRO A 36 -6.94 18.26 -14.10
C PRO A 36 -6.81 18.75 -12.65
N TYR A 37 -5.63 18.55 -12.06
CA TYR A 37 -5.26 18.96 -10.71
C TYR A 37 -6.02 18.18 -9.63
N LEU A 38 -6.16 16.88 -9.84
CA LEU A 38 -6.90 15.98 -8.97
C LEU A 38 -6.41 15.95 -7.51
N PRO A 39 -5.09 16.00 -7.20
CA PRO A 39 -4.63 16.18 -5.83
C PRO A 39 -5.23 17.41 -5.14
N ALA A 40 -5.32 18.53 -5.86
CA ALA A 40 -5.88 19.76 -5.33
C ALA A 40 -7.40 19.68 -5.18
N ASP A 41 -8.10 19.06 -6.14
CA ASP A 41 -9.54 18.79 -6.04
C ASP A 41 -9.88 17.92 -4.82
N LEU A 42 -9.13 16.83 -4.61
CA LEU A 42 -9.28 15.93 -3.46
C LEU A 42 -9.17 16.70 -2.13
N VAL A 43 -8.14 17.53 -1.97
CA VAL A 43 -7.93 18.35 -0.77
C VAL A 43 -9.04 19.40 -0.60
N ARG A 44 -9.44 20.08 -1.68
CA ARG A 44 -10.51 21.08 -1.61
C ARG A 44 -11.83 20.47 -1.14
N ARG A 45 -12.21 19.31 -1.68
CA ARG A 45 -13.42 18.59 -1.28
C ARG A 45 -13.37 18.15 0.18
N TRP A 46 -12.23 17.61 0.61
CA TRP A 46 -12.02 17.27 2.01
C TRP A 46 -12.20 18.47 2.94
N LEU A 47 -11.63 19.63 2.58
CA LEU A 47 -11.78 20.88 3.33
C LEU A 47 -13.22 21.43 3.32
N ALA A 48 -13.98 21.15 2.25
CA ALA A 48 -15.39 21.48 2.15
C ALA A 48 -16.32 20.54 2.95
N GLY A 49 -15.76 19.55 3.64
CA GLY A 49 -16.51 18.57 4.44
C GLY A 49 -17.00 17.35 3.66
N GLU A 50 -16.66 17.24 2.37
CA GLU A 50 -16.86 16.00 1.62
C GLU A 50 -15.89 14.92 2.10
N ARG A 51 -16.22 13.65 1.84
CA ARG A 51 -15.40 12.49 2.24
C ARG A 51 -14.96 11.65 1.04
N PRO A 52 -14.09 12.19 0.14
CA PRO A 52 -13.63 11.46 -1.04
C PRO A 52 -12.69 10.30 -0.71
N VAL A 53 -12.09 10.29 0.49
CA VAL A 53 -11.16 9.26 0.97
C VAL A 53 -11.86 8.37 2.00
N LEU A 54 -11.56 7.08 1.96
CA LEU A 54 -12.04 6.09 2.93
C LEU A 54 -11.35 6.28 4.29
N THR A 55 -12.12 6.12 5.35
CA THR A 55 -11.60 6.07 6.73
C THR A 55 -10.90 4.72 7.01
N PRO A 56 -10.06 4.62 8.05
CA PRO A 56 -9.44 3.34 8.43
C PRO A 56 -10.43 2.21 8.67
N ASP A 57 -11.60 2.51 9.25
CA ASP A 57 -12.65 1.52 9.48
C ASP A 57 -13.30 1.07 8.17
N GLU A 58 -13.55 2.00 7.25
CA GLU A 58 -14.07 1.68 5.92
C GLU A 58 -13.04 0.94 5.05
N ILE A 59 -11.74 1.22 5.19
CA ILE A 59 -10.68 0.45 4.52
C ILE A 59 -10.69 -0.98 5.04
N ARG A 60 -10.87 -1.16 6.35
CA ARG A 60 -10.96 -2.49 6.96
C ARG A 60 -12.20 -3.23 6.46
N GLU A 61 -13.37 -2.59 6.42
CA GLU A 61 -14.61 -3.20 5.93
C GLU A 61 -14.57 -3.49 4.43
N ASN A 62 -14.10 -2.53 3.61
CA ASN A 62 -14.01 -2.68 2.17
C ASN A 62 -12.90 -3.64 1.77
N GLY A 63 -11.69 -3.57 2.34
CA GLY A 63 -10.60 -4.49 2.01
C GLY A 63 -10.95 -5.98 2.21
N LEU A 64 -12.01 -6.28 2.97
CA LEU A 64 -12.59 -7.59 3.20
C LEU A 64 -13.70 -7.99 2.21
N ARG A 65 -14.39 -7.03 1.58
CA ARG A 65 -15.61 -7.25 0.76
C ARG A 65 -15.49 -6.75 -0.68
N GLU A 66 -14.84 -5.62 -0.85
CA GLU A 66 -14.69 -4.88 -2.10
C GLU A 66 -13.19 -4.68 -2.40
N ASN A 67 -12.85 -4.58 -3.69
CA ASN A 67 -11.48 -4.20 -4.04
C ASN A 67 -11.34 -2.67 -3.89
N LEU A 68 -10.31 -2.23 -3.19
CA LEU A 68 -9.96 -0.85 -2.89
C LEU A 68 -9.39 -0.13 -4.11
N THR A 69 -9.73 1.14 -4.27
CA THR A 69 -9.13 2.03 -5.27
C THR A 69 -8.08 2.92 -4.62
N VAL A 70 -6.84 2.85 -5.13
CA VAL A 70 -5.72 3.64 -4.63
C VAL A 70 -5.52 4.86 -5.51
N PHE A 71 -5.35 6.03 -4.89
CA PHE A 71 -4.92 7.25 -5.57
C PHE A 71 -3.61 7.76 -4.96
N PHE A 72 -2.62 7.96 -5.81
CA PHE A 72 -1.31 8.48 -5.42
C PHE A 72 -1.29 10.01 -5.51
N VAL A 73 -1.10 10.64 -4.36
CA VAL A 73 -0.91 12.08 -4.18
C VAL A 73 0.59 12.38 -4.16
N CYS A 74 1.25 12.22 -5.32
CA CYS A 74 2.70 12.33 -5.44
C CYS A 74 3.15 13.73 -5.88
N ASN A 75 3.16 14.69 -4.94
CA ASN A 75 3.66 16.04 -5.23
C ASN A 75 5.19 16.11 -5.41
N ALA A 76 5.97 15.14 -4.91
CA ALA A 76 7.44 15.17 -5.07
C ALA A 76 7.90 14.94 -6.51
N LEU A 77 7.12 14.23 -7.33
CA LEU A 77 7.44 14.02 -8.76
C LEU A 77 7.41 15.32 -9.56
N ALA A 78 6.69 16.33 -9.06
CA ALA A 78 6.66 17.67 -9.64
C ALA A 78 7.77 18.60 -9.08
N ASN A 79 8.52 18.17 -8.05
CA ASN A 79 9.55 19.02 -7.44
C ASN A 79 10.83 19.05 -8.28
N ARG A 80 10.98 20.13 -9.05
CA ARG A 80 12.13 20.35 -9.95
C ARG A 80 13.43 20.65 -9.24
N ASN A 81 13.38 21.03 -7.95
CA ASN A 81 14.56 21.40 -7.16
C ASN A 81 15.27 20.19 -6.53
N LEU A 82 14.81 18.97 -6.81
CA LEU A 82 15.46 17.76 -6.35
C LEU A 82 16.73 17.47 -7.14
N THR A 83 17.81 17.20 -6.42
CA THR A 83 19.02 16.57 -6.99
C THR A 83 18.68 15.17 -7.48
N ASP A 84 19.47 14.64 -8.40
CA ASP A 84 19.24 13.29 -8.93
C ASP A 84 19.35 12.20 -7.85
N GLU A 85 20.22 12.39 -6.86
CA GLU A 85 20.33 11.50 -5.68
C GLU A 85 19.03 11.51 -4.85
N LEU A 86 18.47 12.68 -4.57
CA LEU A 86 17.21 12.77 -3.85
C LEU A 86 16.05 12.22 -4.66
N ARG A 87 16.05 12.40 -5.99
CA ARG A 87 15.05 11.76 -6.87
C ARG A 87 15.13 10.24 -6.79
N LEU A 88 16.34 9.67 -6.80
CA LEU A 88 16.52 8.24 -6.66
C LEU A 88 16.01 7.74 -5.31
N ALA A 89 16.30 8.45 -4.22
CA ALA A 89 15.79 8.13 -2.89
C ALA A 89 14.25 8.21 -2.82
N VAL A 90 13.64 9.25 -3.42
CA VAL A 90 12.18 9.37 -3.53
C VAL A 90 11.59 8.18 -4.30
N ASN A 91 12.23 7.78 -5.39
CA ASN A 91 11.78 6.64 -6.19
C ASN A 91 11.88 5.31 -5.42
N ALA A 92 12.95 5.12 -4.63
CA ALA A 92 13.12 3.94 -3.79
C ALA A 92 12.02 3.84 -2.71
N GLU A 93 11.70 4.96 -2.05
CA GLU A 93 10.61 5.02 -1.06
C GLU A 93 9.24 4.74 -1.70
N TRP A 94 9.06 5.12 -2.97
CA TRP A 94 7.82 4.82 -3.69
C TRP A 94 7.63 3.31 -3.87
N SER A 95 8.70 2.56 -4.15
CA SER A 95 8.66 1.09 -4.19
C SER A 95 8.23 0.48 -2.85
N GLU A 96 8.74 0.98 -1.73
CA GLU A 96 8.34 0.52 -0.39
C GLU A 96 6.84 0.74 -0.11
N VAL A 97 6.31 1.89 -0.55
CA VAL A 97 4.85 2.16 -0.46
C VAL A 97 4.06 1.14 -1.28
N LEU A 98 4.52 0.79 -2.48
CA LEU A 98 3.87 -0.25 -3.30
C LEU A 98 3.93 -1.62 -2.59
N TYR A 99 5.05 -1.99 -2.00
CA TYR A 99 5.16 -3.25 -1.24
C TYR A 99 4.16 -3.30 -0.08
N GLY A 100 4.00 -2.20 0.67
CA GLY A 100 3.02 -2.11 1.76
C GLY A 100 1.57 -2.31 1.28
N LEU A 101 1.24 -1.88 0.06
CA LEU A 101 -0.10 -2.02 -0.52
C LEU A 101 -0.44 -3.44 -0.98
N ARG A 102 0.53 -4.35 -1.17
CA ARG A 102 0.27 -5.75 -1.60
C ARG A 102 -0.64 -6.51 -0.63
N SER A 103 -0.63 -6.09 0.62
CA SER A 103 -1.51 -6.60 1.66
C SER A 103 -2.99 -6.25 1.50
N CYS A 104 -3.27 -5.22 0.70
CA CYS A 104 -4.60 -4.68 0.52
C CYS A 104 -5.26 -5.30 -0.72
N SER A 105 -6.58 -5.46 -0.68
CA SER A 105 -7.38 -5.89 -1.81
C SER A 105 -7.44 -4.78 -2.87
N ILE A 106 -6.45 -4.61 -3.75
CA ILE A 106 -6.48 -3.48 -4.71
C ILE A 106 -7.25 -3.84 -6.00
N ASP A 107 -8.16 -2.96 -6.43
CA ASP A 107 -8.90 -3.06 -7.70
C ASP A 107 -8.19 -2.33 -8.83
N SER A 108 -7.80 -1.10 -8.52
CA SER A 108 -7.19 -0.17 -9.43
C SER A 108 -6.34 0.84 -8.68
N MET A 109 -5.34 1.36 -9.37
CA MET A 109 -4.46 2.41 -8.89
C MET A 109 -4.42 3.57 -9.89
N TRP A 110 -4.29 4.78 -9.37
CA TRP A 110 -4.42 6.02 -10.14
C TRP A 110 -3.42 7.07 -9.68
N ILE A 111 -2.92 7.87 -10.62
CA ILE A 111 -1.99 8.97 -10.35
C ILE A 111 -2.15 10.06 -11.41
N GLU A 112 -2.11 11.32 -10.99
CA GLU A 112 -1.89 12.45 -11.90
C GLU A 112 -0.41 12.84 -11.87
N VAL A 113 0.20 12.95 -13.05
CA VAL A 113 1.59 13.42 -13.20
C VAL A 113 1.66 14.58 -14.18
N TYR A 114 2.78 15.30 -14.15
CA TYR A 114 2.97 16.52 -14.94
C TYR A 114 4.17 16.37 -15.88
N GLY A 115 3.95 16.68 -17.16
CA GLY A 115 4.96 16.62 -18.20
C GLY A 115 5.17 15.23 -18.82
N ALA A 116 5.67 15.23 -20.05
CA ALA A 116 5.85 14.01 -20.84
C ALA A 116 6.83 13.02 -20.19
N LYS A 117 7.90 13.52 -19.54
CA LYS A 117 8.89 12.66 -18.88
C LYS A 117 8.29 11.85 -17.73
N ALA A 118 7.49 12.49 -16.88
CA ALA A 118 6.83 11.80 -15.76
C ALA A 118 5.76 10.82 -16.27
N ARG A 119 4.99 11.21 -17.30
CA ARG A 119 4.05 10.33 -18.00
C ARG A 119 4.74 9.06 -18.50
N ASP A 120 5.84 9.19 -19.24
CA ASP A 120 6.52 8.06 -19.86
C ASP A 120 7.17 7.14 -18.83
N TRP A 121 7.70 7.72 -17.74
CA TRP A 121 8.24 6.95 -16.63
C TRP A 121 7.15 6.10 -15.94
N ILE A 122 6.02 6.72 -15.56
CA ILE A 122 4.91 6.01 -14.93
C ILE A 122 4.26 5.00 -15.89
N ALA A 123 4.20 5.31 -17.19
CA ALA A 123 3.76 4.36 -18.20
C ALA A 123 4.69 3.14 -18.28
N GLY A 124 6.01 3.36 -18.21
CA GLY A 124 7.01 2.30 -18.11
C GLY A 124 6.89 1.41 -16.87
N CYS A 125 6.26 1.91 -15.79
CA CYS A 125 5.91 1.11 -14.61
C CYS A 125 4.70 0.19 -14.83
N GLY A 126 4.05 0.22 -16.00
CA GLY A 126 2.90 -0.61 -16.36
C GLY A 126 1.54 0.08 -16.18
N MET A 127 1.52 1.39 -15.92
CA MET A 127 0.29 2.18 -15.91
C MET A 127 -0.07 2.68 -17.31
N ARG A 128 -1.34 2.96 -17.55
CA ARG A 128 -1.82 3.46 -18.85
C ARG A 128 -2.35 4.88 -18.72
N VAL A 129 -2.11 5.71 -19.73
CA VAL A 129 -2.74 7.03 -19.83
C VAL A 129 -4.25 6.84 -20.00
N LYS A 130 -5.01 7.47 -19.11
CA LYS A 130 -6.47 7.43 -19.09
C LYS A 130 -7.08 8.73 -19.59
N ASP A 131 -6.40 9.83 -19.34
CA ASP A 131 -6.81 11.16 -19.78
C ASP A 131 -5.59 12.09 -19.89
N ASP A 132 -5.56 12.94 -20.91
CA ASP A 132 -4.63 14.06 -21.08
C ASP A 132 -5.32 15.42 -20.88
N PHE A 133 -6.60 15.36 -20.51
CA PHE A 133 -7.51 16.48 -20.29
C PHE A 133 -7.71 17.35 -21.54
N ALA A 134 -7.56 16.79 -22.75
CA ALA A 134 -7.70 17.54 -24.01
C ALA A 134 -9.02 18.31 -24.12
N ARG A 135 -10.14 17.71 -23.66
CA ARG A 135 -11.44 18.39 -23.63
C ARG A 135 -11.43 19.64 -22.75
N HIS A 136 -10.87 19.54 -21.55
CA HIS A 136 -10.78 20.67 -20.62
C HIS A 136 -9.97 21.82 -21.23
N TRP A 137 -8.87 21.51 -21.92
CA TRP A 137 -8.03 22.52 -22.56
C TRP A 137 -8.63 23.11 -23.83
N ALA A 138 -9.46 22.35 -24.55
CA ALA A 138 -10.24 22.88 -25.65
C ALA A 138 -11.28 23.91 -25.16
N GLU A 139 -11.90 23.65 -24.00
CA GLU A 139 -12.84 24.58 -23.35
C GLU A 139 -12.14 25.76 -22.66
N ASN A 140 -10.86 25.60 -22.25
CA ASN A 140 -10.09 26.62 -21.52
C ASN A 140 -8.68 26.86 -22.14
N PRO A 141 -8.57 27.33 -23.40
CA PRO A 141 -7.27 27.36 -24.09
C PRO A 141 -6.23 28.27 -23.44
N SER A 142 -6.67 29.39 -22.87
CA SER A 142 -5.79 30.38 -22.22
C SER A 142 -5.21 29.92 -20.88
N ALA A 143 -5.80 28.89 -20.27
CA ALA A 143 -5.34 28.32 -19.00
C ALA A 143 -4.44 27.10 -19.22
N ARG A 144 -4.17 26.73 -20.47
CA ARG A 144 -3.38 25.54 -20.78
C ARG A 144 -1.94 25.72 -20.29
N PRO A 145 -1.43 24.79 -19.45
CA PRO A 145 -0.06 24.86 -18.96
C PRO A 145 0.96 24.60 -20.08
N GLY A 146 2.22 24.96 -19.82
CA GLY A 146 3.32 24.59 -20.71
C GLY A 146 3.54 23.06 -20.77
N PRO A 147 4.33 22.56 -21.73
CA PRO A 147 4.52 21.11 -21.93
C PRO A 147 5.01 20.35 -20.70
N GLU A 148 5.86 20.96 -19.88
CA GLU A 148 6.41 20.37 -18.65
C GLU A 148 5.46 20.40 -17.44
N GLU A 149 4.33 21.09 -17.59
CA GLU A 149 3.28 21.23 -16.57
C GLU A 149 1.95 20.62 -17.02
N GLN A 150 1.92 20.08 -18.24
CA GLN A 150 0.76 19.39 -18.80
C GLN A 150 0.42 18.17 -17.92
N PRO A 151 -0.79 18.13 -17.33
CA PRO A 151 -1.20 17.01 -16.51
C PRO A 151 -1.63 15.82 -17.36
N PHE A 152 -1.34 14.62 -16.86
CA PHE A 152 -1.80 13.35 -17.41
C PHE A 152 -2.34 12.49 -16.27
N LEU A 153 -3.55 11.95 -16.44
CA LEU A 153 -4.09 10.94 -15.55
C LEU A 153 -3.66 9.57 -16.06
N LEU A 154 -2.96 8.82 -15.21
CA LEU A 154 -2.63 7.43 -15.46
C LEU A 154 -3.34 6.52 -14.47
N GLY A 155 -3.67 5.32 -14.93
CA GLY A 155 -4.31 4.31 -14.10
C GLY A 155 -3.97 2.89 -14.55
N CYS A 156 -4.10 1.94 -13.64
CA CYS A 156 -3.98 0.53 -13.93
C CYS A 156 -5.01 -0.24 -13.10
N GLY A 157 -5.84 -1.04 -13.76
CA GLY A 157 -6.74 -1.99 -13.10
C GLY A 157 -6.19 -3.43 -13.13
N ARG A 158 -6.81 -4.32 -12.37
CA ARG A 158 -6.41 -5.73 -12.27
C ARG A 158 -6.30 -6.46 -13.62
N LEU A 159 -7.21 -6.20 -14.56
CA LEU A 159 -7.16 -6.81 -15.90
C LEU A 159 -5.96 -6.28 -16.70
N GLU A 160 -5.74 -4.96 -16.69
CA GLU A 160 -4.66 -4.31 -17.44
C GLU A 160 -3.26 -4.68 -16.91
N ALA A 161 -3.19 -4.98 -15.61
CA ALA A 161 -1.99 -5.48 -14.95
C ALA A 161 -1.66 -6.92 -15.35
N ARG A 162 -2.68 -7.77 -15.55
CA ARG A 162 -2.48 -9.16 -16.01
C ARG A 162 -1.91 -9.22 -17.42
N ASP A 163 -2.25 -8.26 -18.26
CA ASP A 163 -1.73 -8.16 -19.63
C ASP A 163 -0.26 -7.70 -19.69
N GLN A 164 0.32 -7.31 -18.55
CA GLN A 164 1.70 -6.82 -18.43
C GLN A 164 2.43 -7.50 -17.26
N PRO A 165 2.58 -8.84 -17.29
CA PRO A 165 3.25 -9.57 -16.22
C PRO A 165 4.70 -9.09 -16.07
N GLY A 166 5.14 -8.84 -14.84
CA GLY A 166 6.48 -8.37 -14.52
C GLY A 166 6.64 -6.84 -14.49
N SER A 167 5.61 -6.08 -14.83
CA SER A 167 5.59 -4.64 -14.59
C SER A 167 5.48 -4.32 -13.09
N HIS A 168 5.98 -3.16 -12.65
CA HIS A 168 5.84 -2.69 -11.26
C HIS A 168 4.37 -2.65 -10.83
N ALA A 169 3.49 -2.22 -11.73
CA ALA A 169 2.05 -2.21 -11.52
C ALA A 169 1.48 -3.62 -11.27
N SER A 170 1.96 -4.64 -12.00
CA SER A 170 1.47 -6.02 -11.86
C SER A 170 1.73 -6.62 -10.48
N PHE A 171 2.83 -6.25 -9.82
CA PHE A 171 3.17 -6.74 -8.48
C PHE A 171 2.13 -6.38 -7.40
N LEU A 172 1.40 -5.27 -7.58
CA LEU A 172 0.32 -4.88 -6.67
C LEU A 172 -0.94 -5.75 -6.79
N PHE A 173 -1.14 -6.38 -7.95
CA PHE A 173 -2.34 -7.19 -8.22
C PHE A 173 -2.11 -8.68 -8.09
N SER A 174 -0.84 -9.10 -8.01
CA SER A 174 -0.44 -10.45 -7.60
C SER A 174 -0.71 -10.62 -6.11
N ARG A 175 -1.94 -11.02 -5.80
CA ARG A 175 -2.42 -11.28 -4.43
C ARG A 175 -1.84 -12.59 -3.91
N ASP A 176 -1.13 -12.50 -2.80
CA ASP A 176 -1.01 -13.58 -1.84
C ASP A 176 -2.15 -13.34 -0.82
N HIS A 177 -3.23 -14.12 -0.90
CA HIS A 177 -4.31 -14.01 0.10
C HIS A 177 -3.83 -14.63 1.42
N PRO A 178 -4.24 -14.09 2.58
CA PRO A 178 -3.95 -14.74 3.86
C PRO A 178 -4.58 -16.14 3.87
N VAL A 179 -3.73 -17.16 3.96
CA VAL A 179 -4.06 -18.58 3.92
C VAL A 179 -4.49 -19.06 5.30
N PHE A 180 -3.86 -18.56 6.38
CA PHE A 180 -4.11 -19.05 7.74
C PHE A 180 -5.31 -18.40 8.43
N GLY A 181 -5.73 -17.22 7.96
CA GLY A 181 -6.89 -16.51 8.50
C GLY A 181 -6.76 -16.17 9.99
N PHE A 182 -5.62 -15.63 10.41
CA PHE A 182 -5.39 -15.22 11.81
C PHE A 182 -6.40 -14.16 12.26
N THR A 183 -6.80 -14.23 13.53
CA THR A 183 -7.65 -13.18 14.14
C THR A 183 -6.83 -11.92 14.40
N VAL A 184 -7.49 -10.76 14.55
CA VAL A 184 -6.85 -9.48 14.87
C VAL A 184 -5.89 -9.59 16.06
N ARG A 185 -6.29 -10.30 17.12
CA ARG A 185 -5.46 -10.48 18.33
C ARG A 185 -4.23 -11.38 18.09
N GLN A 186 -4.32 -12.30 17.14
CA GLN A 186 -3.20 -13.14 16.72
C GLN A 186 -2.24 -12.34 15.82
N GLN A 187 -2.78 -11.57 14.87
CA GLN A 187 -1.99 -10.66 14.03
C GLN A 187 -1.24 -9.62 14.83
N GLU A 188 -1.87 -8.98 15.82
CA GLU A 188 -1.20 -8.03 16.72
C GLU A 188 0.02 -8.64 17.43
N LEU A 189 -0.08 -9.92 17.80
CA LEU A 189 1.01 -10.66 18.42
C LEU A 189 2.07 -11.01 17.38
N LEU A 190 1.67 -11.53 16.23
CA LEU A 190 2.58 -11.94 15.15
C LEU A 190 3.36 -10.76 14.56
N LEU A 191 2.71 -9.61 14.33
CA LEU A 191 3.36 -8.37 13.86
C LEU A 191 4.54 -7.99 14.74
N ARG A 192 4.37 -8.04 16.07
CA ARG A 192 5.45 -7.74 17.03
C ARG A 192 6.47 -8.86 17.13
N ALA A 193 6.04 -10.12 16.98
CA ALA A 193 6.91 -11.28 17.05
C ALA A 193 7.82 -11.40 15.82
N VAL A 194 7.38 -10.95 14.64
CA VAL A 194 8.18 -10.92 13.40
C VAL A 194 9.44 -10.07 13.54
N ASP A 195 9.38 -9.01 14.36
CA ASP A 195 10.53 -8.16 14.69
C ASP A 195 11.44 -8.75 15.78
N GLY A 196 11.17 -9.98 16.23
CA GLY A 196 12.02 -10.70 17.18
C GLY A 196 11.67 -10.49 18.66
N ALA A 197 10.49 -9.93 18.99
CA ALA A 197 10.07 -9.72 20.39
C ALA A 197 9.99 -11.05 21.18
N THR A 198 10.47 -11.04 22.43
CA THR A 198 10.32 -12.17 23.37
C THR A 198 8.89 -12.30 23.89
N ASP A 199 8.53 -13.42 24.53
CA ASP A 199 7.18 -13.56 25.11
C ASP A 199 6.93 -12.55 26.23
N GLU A 200 7.97 -12.20 26.99
CA GLU A 200 7.95 -11.16 28.02
C GLU A 200 7.70 -9.78 27.40
N ASP A 201 8.35 -9.46 26.28
CA ASP A 201 8.13 -8.21 25.56
C ASP A 201 6.74 -8.15 24.93
N LEU A 202 6.25 -9.27 24.40
CA LEU A 202 4.89 -9.39 23.88
C LEU A 202 3.85 -9.19 24.97
N ALA A 203 4.02 -9.84 26.14
CA ALA A 203 3.14 -9.67 27.29
C ALA A 203 3.08 -8.21 27.74
N ARG A 204 4.25 -7.56 27.87
CA ARG A 204 4.37 -6.15 28.26
C ARG A 204 3.73 -5.21 27.24
N SER A 205 4.07 -5.35 25.96
CA SER A 205 3.61 -4.45 24.90
C SER A 205 2.13 -4.59 24.58
N LEU A 206 1.58 -5.80 24.66
CA LEU A 206 0.15 -6.09 24.46
C LEU A 206 -0.67 -5.89 25.73
N ARG A 207 -0.04 -5.63 26.88
CA ARG A 207 -0.69 -5.51 28.20
C ARG A 207 -1.53 -6.76 28.54
N VAL A 208 -0.97 -7.94 28.31
CA VAL A 208 -1.60 -9.23 28.61
C VAL A 208 -0.66 -10.08 29.46
N SER A 209 -1.22 -11.06 30.18
CA SER A 209 -0.41 -12.02 30.95
C SER A 209 0.43 -12.94 30.04
N MET A 210 1.56 -13.43 30.53
CA MET A 210 2.37 -14.47 29.87
C MET A 210 1.55 -15.71 29.48
N SER A 211 0.59 -16.12 30.31
CA SER A 211 -0.28 -17.25 30.01
C SER A 211 -1.21 -16.97 28.81
N ALA A 212 -1.65 -15.73 28.63
CA ALA A 212 -2.41 -15.31 27.47
C ALA A 212 -1.57 -15.30 26.18
N VAL A 213 -0.29 -14.90 26.26
CA VAL A 213 0.65 -15.00 25.12
C VAL A 213 0.81 -16.46 24.70
N LYS A 214 1.08 -17.36 25.66
CA LYS A 214 1.19 -18.81 25.39
C LYS A 214 -0.07 -19.40 24.76
N LYS A 215 -1.25 -19.05 25.28
CA LYS A 215 -2.53 -19.50 24.70
C LYS A 215 -2.74 -18.99 23.26
N ARG A 216 -2.33 -17.75 22.95
CA ARG A 216 -2.40 -17.23 21.58
C ARG A 216 -1.45 -17.98 20.65
N TRP A 217 -0.23 -18.31 21.08
CA TRP A 217 0.70 -19.12 20.29
C TRP A 217 0.13 -20.51 19.97
N ILE A 218 -0.47 -21.19 20.95
CA ILE A 218 -1.13 -22.48 20.73
C ILE A 218 -2.22 -22.35 19.66
N ALA A 219 -3.13 -21.38 19.81
CA ALA A 219 -4.19 -21.17 18.83
C ALA A 219 -3.69 -20.76 17.43
N ILE A 220 -2.52 -20.13 17.34
CA ILE A 220 -1.85 -19.83 16.06
C ILE A 220 -1.34 -21.13 15.42
N TYR A 221 -0.63 -21.97 16.18
CA TYR A 221 -0.13 -23.25 15.67
C TYR A 221 -1.26 -24.20 15.26
N ASP A 222 -2.36 -24.23 16.02
CA ASP A 222 -3.53 -25.03 15.68
C ASP A 222 -4.14 -24.59 14.34
N LYS A 223 -4.25 -23.27 14.10
CA LYS A 223 -4.72 -22.73 12.81
C LYS A 223 -3.80 -23.12 11.65
N VAL A 224 -2.49 -22.97 11.85
CA VAL A 224 -1.50 -23.32 10.84
C VAL A 224 -1.55 -24.83 10.55
N GLY A 225 -1.60 -25.67 11.57
CA GLY A 225 -1.70 -27.12 11.43
C GLY A 225 -3.01 -27.59 10.78
N ALA A 226 -4.12 -26.86 10.99
CA ALA A 226 -5.39 -27.15 10.34
C ALA A 226 -5.36 -26.85 8.83
N VAL A 227 -4.65 -25.80 8.41
CA VAL A 227 -4.58 -25.39 7.00
C VAL A 227 -3.45 -26.11 6.25
N MET A 228 -2.31 -26.33 6.89
CA MET A 228 -1.16 -27.03 6.34
C MET A 228 -0.68 -28.13 7.31
N PRO A 229 -1.34 -29.31 7.31
CA PRO A 229 -0.98 -30.42 8.18
C PRO A 229 0.48 -30.84 8.01
N GLY A 230 1.18 -31.10 9.12
CA GLY A 230 2.57 -31.56 9.13
C GLY A 230 3.62 -30.49 8.81
N TRP A 231 3.24 -29.28 8.39
CA TRP A 231 4.21 -28.24 8.01
C TRP A 231 5.06 -27.75 9.18
N LEU A 232 4.45 -27.57 10.36
CA LEU A 232 5.18 -27.23 11.58
C LEU A 232 5.87 -28.44 12.23
N GLU A 233 5.51 -29.66 11.85
CA GLU A 233 6.12 -30.90 12.37
C GLU A 233 7.36 -31.29 11.58
N ALA A 234 7.43 -30.96 10.28
CA ALA A 234 8.63 -31.11 9.46
C ALA A 234 9.80 -30.22 9.93
N ALA A 235 9.51 -29.22 10.77
CA ALA A 235 10.50 -28.37 11.43
C ALA A 235 10.99 -28.95 12.79
N ASP A 236 10.58 -30.16 13.18
CA ASP A 236 10.96 -30.81 14.44
C ASP A 236 12.35 -31.47 14.35
N GLY A 237 13.41 -30.66 14.32
CA GLY A 237 14.81 -31.11 14.37
C GLY A 237 15.43 -30.93 15.76
N ASP A 238 15.16 -31.83 16.70
CA ASP A 238 15.81 -32.04 18.03
C ASP A 238 16.06 -30.82 18.97
N ALA A 239 15.79 -29.58 18.55
CA ALA A 239 15.93 -28.37 19.36
C ALA A 239 14.56 -27.88 19.83
N THR A 240 14.31 -27.98 21.15
CA THR A 240 13.27 -27.23 21.91
C THR A 240 12.00 -26.91 21.10
N ARG A 241 11.26 -27.95 20.67
CA ARG A 241 10.02 -27.98 19.82
C ARG A 241 9.24 -26.68 19.57
N GLY A 242 9.08 -25.79 20.57
CA GLY A 242 8.37 -24.52 20.41
C GLY A 242 9.18 -23.40 19.74
N ALA A 243 10.51 -23.37 19.91
CA ALA A 243 11.36 -22.31 19.37
C ALA A 243 11.56 -22.45 17.85
N GLU A 244 11.71 -23.68 17.35
CA GLU A 244 11.84 -23.95 15.92
C GLU A 244 10.54 -23.72 15.16
N LYS A 245 9.39 -24.19 15.69
CA LYS A 245 8.07 -23.91 15.11
C LYS A 245 7.80 -22.41 15.00
N ARG A 246 8.14 -21.66 16.05
CA ARG A 246 8.05 -20.20 16.05
C ARG A 246 8.93 -19.59 14.97
N ARG A 247 10.21 -19.97 14.91
CA ARG A 247 11.16 -19.43 13.93
C ARG A 247 10.72 -19.71 12.49
N HIS A 248 10.25 -20.94 12.22
CA HIS A 248 9.79 -21.33 10.89
C HIS A 248 8.55 -20.54 10.47
N LEU A 249 7.55 -20.45 11.35
CA LEU A 249 6.36 -19.63 11.11
C LEU A 249 6.73 -18.15 10.88
N LEU A 250 7.56 -17.56 11.73
CA LEU A 250 7.94 -16.15 11.59
C LEU A 250 8.73 -15.87 10.31
N ASN A 251 9.58 -16.80 9.87
CA ASN A 251 10.27 -16.66 8.58
C ASN A 251 9.28 -16.66 7.41
N HIS A 252 8.33 -17.60 7.42
CA HIS A 252 7.28 -17.65 6.41
C HIS A 252 6.44 -16.35 6.41
N LEU A 253 6.09 -15.81 7.58
CA LEU A 253 5.32 -14.56 7.69
C LEU A 253 6.09 -13.33 7.22
N ARG A 254 7.44 -13.33 7.26
CA ARG A 254 8.25 -12.26 6.64
C ARG A 254 8.19 -12.31 5.13
N GLU A 255 8.14 -13.51 4.56
CA GLU A 255 8.01 -13.72 3.11
C GLU A 255 6.56 -13.51 2.63
N HIS A 256 5.58 -13.69 3.52
CA HIS A 256 4.14 -13.59 3.22
C HIS A 256 3.46 -12.58 4.15
N PRO A 257 3.76 -11.27 4.00
CA PRO A 257 3.24 -10.24 4.90
C PRO A 257 1.72 -10.18 4.91
N ALA A 258 1.05 -10.60 3.83
CA ALA A 258 -0.41 -10.65 3.71
C ALA A 258 -1.11 -11.42 4.86
N GLU A 259 -0.45 -12.43 5.44
CA GLU A 259 -0.95 -13.19 6.60
C GLU A 259 -1.15 -12.33 7.86
N LEU A 260 -0.35 -11.25 7.98
CA LEU A 260 -0.34 -10.38 9.15
C LEU A 260 -1.39 -9.27 9.09
N HIS A 261 -2.11 -9.14 7.97
CA HIS A 261 -3.10 -8.08 7.80
C HIS A 261 -4.49 -8.52 8.27
N PRO A 262 -5.27 -7.63 8.90
CA PRO A 262 -6.60 -7.93 9.42
C PRO A 262 -7.53 -8.57 8.39
N VAL A 263 -7.64 -9.89 8.44
CA VAL A 263 -8.78 -10.64 7.92
C VAL A 263 -9.76 -10.81 9.08
N ASN A 264 -10.88 -10.08 9.05
CA ASN A 264 -12.00 -10.55 9.86
C ASN A 264 -12.47 -11.84 9.20
N ALA A 265 -12.10 -12.97 9.80
CA ALA A 265 -12.87 -14.19 9.63
C ALA A 265 -14.32 -13.83 9.95
N THR A 266 -15.16 -13.83 8.91
CA THR A 266 -16.60 -13.86 9.08
C THR A 266 -16.90 -14.97 10.08
N ARG A 267 -17.59 -14.59 11.15
CA ARG A 267 -18.19 -15.51 12.11
C ARG A 267 -19.06 -16.50 11.33
N ASP A 268 -18.77 -17.78 11.51
CA ASP A 268 -19.83 -18.76 11.80
C ASP A 268 -19.88 -18.94 13.32
#